data_AF-A0A378B629-F1
#
_entry.id   AF-A0A378B629-F1
#
_cell.length_a   1.000
_cell.length_b   1.000
_cell.length_c   1.000
_cell.angle_alpha   90.00
_cell.angle_beta   90.00
_cell.angle_gamma   90.00
#
_symmetry.space_group_name_H-M   'P 1'
#
loop_
_entity.id
_entity.type
_entity.pdbx_description
1 polymer ?
#
loop_
_entity_poly.entity_id
_entity_poly.type
_entity_poly.pdbx_seq_one_letter_code
_entity_poly.pdbx_strand_id
1 'polypeptide(L)' 'MNLAVLDQSDHQAIIIDQVQCTQLMRMSAPIGGKLPMHASGAGKAFLAQLSEEQVTSLLHRKGLHAYTHARWSPRCI' A
#
# COMPACT_ATOMS: atom_id res chain seq x y z
N MET A 1 -10.63 -7.49 7.77
CA MET A 1 -9.25 -7.92 7.47
C MET A 1 -9.13 -8.01 5.96
N ASN A 2 -8.05 -7.53 5.35
CA ASN A 2 -7.87 -7.51 3.90
C ASN A 2 -6.64 -8.34 3.55
N LEU A 3 -6.75 -9.21 2.55
CA LEU A 3 -5.65 -9.94 1.95
C LEU A 3 -5.27 -9.25 0.65
N ALA A 4 -3.99 -8.92 0.50
CA ALA A 4 -3.48 -8.28 -0.70
C ALA A 4 -2.32 -9.08 -1.30
N VAL A 5 -2.17 -8.96 -2.61
CA VAL A 5 -1.03 -9.50 -3.37
C VAL A 5 -0.34 -8.35 -4.09
N LEU A 6 0.98 -8.42 -4.20
CA LEU A 6 1.77 -7.48 -4.97
C LEU A 6 1.75 -7.85 -6.45
N ASP A 7 1.20 -6.98 -7.28
CA ASP A 7 1.38 -7.03 -8.74
C ASP A 7 2.77 -6.47 -9.09
N GLN A 8 3.63 -7.32 -9.65
CA GLN A 8 5.01 -6.96 -10.01
C GLN A 8 5.10 -6.12 -11.28
N SER A 9 4.10 -6.18 -12.16
CA SER A 9 4.10 -5.39 -13.40
C SER A 9 3.87 -3.91 -13.09
N ASP A 10 2.80 -3.66 -12.34
CA ASP A 10 2.34 -2.33 -11.99
C ASP A 10 2.87 -1.84 -10.64
N HIS A 11 3.53 -2.68 -9.83
CA HIS A 11 3.97 -2.37 -8.45
C HIS A 11 2.83 -1.80 -7.59
N GLN A 12 1.71 -2.52 -7.56
CA GLN A 12 0.51 -2.17 -6.78
C GLN A 12 0.10 -3.35 -5.91
N ALA A 13 -0.34 -3.05 -4.69
CA ALA A 13 -0.99 -4.04 -3.86
C ALA A 13 -2.46 -4.14 -4.28
N ILE A 14 -2.91 -5.32 -4.69
CA ILE A 14 -4.30 -5.57 -5.11
C ILE A 14 -4.96 -6.41 -4.04
N ILE A 15 -6.14 -5.99 -3.57
CA ILE A 15 -6.92 -6.76 -2.61
C ILE A 15 -7.55 -7.95 -3.32
N ILE A 16 -7.26 -9.16 -2.87
CA ILE A 16 -7.79 -10.39 -3.44
C ILE A 16 -8.86 -11.04 -2.55
N ASP A 17 -8.87 -10.71 -1.26
CA ASP A 17 -9.89 -11.20 -0.33
C ASP A 17 -10.10 -10.19 0.81
N GLN A 18 -11.30 -10.20 1.38
CA GLN A 18 -11.66 -9.31 2.47
C GLN A 18 -12.73 -9.90 3.38
N VAL A 19 -12.41 -9.96 4.69
CA VAL A 19 -13.39 -10.22 5.75
C VAL A 19 -13.88 -8.89 6.32
N GLN A 20 -15.17 -8.61 6.16
CA GLN A 20 -15.80 -7.37 6.62
C GLN A 20 -16.27 -7.46 8.07
N CYS A 21 -16.26 -6.34 8.79
CA CYS A 21 -16.97 -6.25 10.07
C CYS A 21 -18.45 -5.91 9.86
N THR A 22 -19.28 -6.22 10.86
CA THR A 22 -20.73 -5.96 10.85
C THR A 22 -21.11 -4.54 11.31
N GLN A 23 -20.13 -3.67 11.58
CA GLN A 23 -20.39 -2.32 12.09
C GLN A 23 -20.82 -1.34 10.99
N LEU A 24 -21.73 -0.43 11.32
CA LEU A 24 -22.31 0.57 10.38
C LEU A 24 -21.26 1.48 9.73
N MET A 25 -20.30 1.97 10.51
CA MET A 25 -19.17 2.77 10.02
C MET A 25 -17.94 1.87 9.93
N ARG A 26 -17.49 1.59 8.71
CA ARG A 26 -16.31 0.76 8.46
C ARG A 26 -15.57 1.19 7.20
N MET A 27 -14.28 0.91 7.19
CA MET A 27 -13.49 1.01 5.97
C MET A 27 -13.93 -0.09 4.99
N SER A 28 -14.33 0.29 3.78
CA SER A 28 -14.64 -0.63 2.68
C SER A 28 -13.47 -0.65 1.70
N ALA A 29 -13.05 -1.84 1.26
CA ALA A 29 -11.89 -2.01 0.40
C ALA A 29 -12.18 -3.14 -0.61
N PRO A 30 -12.92 -2.87 -1.69
CA PRO A 30 -13.47 -3.92 -2.55
C PRO A 30 -12.37 -4.84 -3.10
N ILE A 31 -12.72 -6.10 -3.31
CA ILE A 31 -11.85 -7.06 -4.02
C ILE A 31 -11.54 -6.50 -5.41
N GLY A 32 -10.28 -6.59 -5.83
CA GLY A 32 -9.72 -5.93 -7.02
C GLY A 32 -9.29 -4.48 -6.79
N GLY A 33 -9.60 -3.89 -5.62
CA GLY A 33 -9.16 -2.56 -5.26
C GLY A 33 -7.64 -2.46 -5.15
N LYS A 34 -7.07 -1.39 -5.71
CA LYS A 34 -5.64 -1.11 -5.67
C LYS A 34 -5.28 -0.25 -4.45
N LEU A 35 -4.25 -0.65 -3.73
CA LEU A 35 -3.74 0.02 -2.54
C LEU A 35 -2.40 0.72 -2.85
N PRO A 36 -2.20 1.96 -2.37
CA PRO A 36 -0.92 2.65 -2.54
C PRO A 36 0.18 1.96 -1.74
N MET A 37 1.33 1.71 -2.37
CA MET A 37 2.45 1.01 -1.74
C MET A 37 3.03 1.78 -0.54
N HIS A 38 3.16 3.10 -0.63
CA HIS A 38 3.75 3.93 0.44
C HIS A 38 2.76 4.34 1.54
N ALA A 39 1.45 4.35 1.25
CA ALA A 39 0.43 4.91 2.13
C ALA A 39 -0.54 3.87 2.73
N SER A 40 -0.38 2.58 2.40
CA SER A 40 -1.17 1.49 3.00
C SER A 40 -0.32 0.61 3.92
N GLY A 41 -0.96 -0.06 4.88
CA GLY A 41 -0.28 -1.01 5.77
C GLY A 41 0.33 -2.20 5.01
N ALA A 42 -0.46 -2.83 4.14
CA ALA A 42 0.01 -3.92 3.28
C ALA A 42 1.12 -3.48 2.31
N GLY A 43 0.97 -2.30 1.71
CA GLY A 43 1.99 -1.72 0.83
C GLY A 43 3.33 -1.53 1.52
N LYS A 44 3.34 -0.95 2.73
CA LYS A 44 4.57 -0.77 3.51
C LYS A 44 5.18 -2.10 3.93
N ALA A 45 4.36 -3.10 4.26
CA ALA A 45 4.84 -4.45 4.53
C ALA A 45 5.53 -5.09 3.30
N PHE A 46 4.98 -4.89 2.10
CA PHE A 46 5.64 -5.32 0.86
C PHE A 46 6.94 -4.56 0.59
N LEU A 47 6.96 -3.23 0.78
CA LEU A 47 8.17 -2.43 0.61
C LEU A 47 9.29 -2.87 1.57
N ALA A 48 8.96 -3.32 2.78
CA ALA A 48 9.94 -3.81 3.75
C ALA A 48 10.65 -5.12 3.32
N GLN A 49 10.10 -5.86 2.35
CA GLN A 49 10.73 -7.06 1.78
C GLN A 49 11.55 -6.77 0.51
N LEU A 50 11.43 -5.57 -0.06
CA LEU A 50 12.19 -5.17 -1.25
C LEU A 50 13.54 -4.56 -0.85
N SER A 51 14.52 -4.61 -1.77
CA SER A 51 15.79 -3.91 -1.56
C SER A 51 15.61 -2.39 -1.63
N GLU A 52 16.50 -1.62 -1.00
CA GLU A 52 16.45 -0.15 -1.04
C GLU A 52 16.45 0.41 -2.47
N GLU A 53 17.18 -0.23 -3.39
CA GLU A 53 17.23 0.17 -4.80
C GLU A 53 15.86 -0.03 -5.49
N GLN A 54 15.19 -1.16 -5.22
CA GLN A 54 13.84 -1.43 -5.73
C GLN A 54 12.82 -0.45 -5.15
N VAL A 55 12.89 -0.16 -3.85
CA VAL A 55 12.01 0.81 -3.19
C VAL A 55 12.23 2.21 -3.77
N THR A 56 13.48 2.63 -3.92
CA THR A 56 13.84 3.94 -4.46
C THR A 56 13.36 4.09 -5.90
N SER A 57 13.63 3.10 -6.75
CA SER A 57 13.14 3.06 -8.14
C SER A 57 11.62 3.15 -8.24
N LEU A 58 10.91 2.42 -7.37
CA LEU A 58 9.45 2.42 -7.29
C LEU A 58 8.89 3.77 -6.83
N LEU A 59 9.50 4.38 -5.81
CA LEU A 59 9.12 5.71 -5.31
C LEU A 59 9.40 6.81 -6.34
N HIS A 60 10.50 6.71 -7.11
CA HIS A 60 10.79 7.63 -8.20
C HIS A 60 9.80 7.49 -9.36
N ARG A 61 9.42 6.27 -9.73
CA ARG A 61 8.45 6.02 -10.82
C ARG A 61 7.04 6.47 -10.48
N LYS A 62 6.59 6.24 -9.24
CA LYS A 62 5.20 6.50 -8.83
C LYS A 62 4.97 7.80 -8.08
N GLY A 63 6.03 8.37 -7.49
CA GLY A 63 5.95 9.53 -6.62
C GLY A 63 5.31 9.22 -5.27
N LEU A 64 5.52 10.12 -4.30
CA LEU A 64 4.89 10.07 -2.98
C LEU A 64 3.68 11.00 -2.93
N HIS A 65 2.56 10.54 -3.49
CA HIS A 65 1.31 11.29 -3.38
C HIS A 65 0.89 11.45 -1.91
N ALA A 66 0.55 12.68 -1.52
CA ALA A 66 0.08 12.98 -0.17
C ALA A 66 -1.43 12.70 -0.07
N TYR A 67 -1.80 11.63 0.64
CA TYR A 67 -3.21 11.29 0.89
C TYR A 67 -3.78 11.95 2.14
N THR A 68 -2.91 12.32 3.10
CA THR A 68 -3.25 13.02 4.34
C THR A 68 -2.11 13.96 4.74
N HIS A 69 -2.37 14.94 5.62
CA HIS A 69 -1.38 15.91 6.06
C HIS A 69 -0.20 15.30 6.86
N ALA A 70 -0.37 14.14 7.48
CA ALA A 70 0.67 13.43 8.22
C ALA A 70 1.43 12.46 7.29
N ARG A 71 2.51 12.95 6.65
CA ARG A 71 3.34 12.15 5.72
C ARG A 71 4.50 11.46 6.44
N TRP A 72 4.81 10.23 6.03
CA TRP A 72 6.08 9.56 6.35
C TRP A 72 7.23 10.22 5.55
N SER A 73 8.28 10.67 6.23
CA SER A 73 9.50 11.20 5.63
C SER A 73 10.57 10.11 5.65
N PRO A 74 11.32 9.86 4.55
CA PRO A 74 12.42 8.88 4.53
C PRO A 74 13.58 9.20 5.48
N ARG A 75 13.57 10.38 6.11
CA ARG A 75 14.70 10.94 6.88
C ARG A 75 14.74 10.55 8.35
N CYS A 76 13.92 9.60 8.78
CA CYS A 76 13.87 9.13 10.17
C CYS A 76 14.00 7.60 10.22
N ILE A 77 15.23 7.12 9.99
CA ILE A 77 15.77 5.88 10.54
C ILE A 77 17.14 6.24 11.10
#